data_AF-A0A7W3TIB2-F1
#
_entry.id   AF-A0A7W3TIB2-F1
#
_cell.length_a   1.000
_cell.length_b   1.000
_cell.length_c   1.000
_cell.angle_alpha   90.00
_cell.angle_beta   90.00
_cell.angle_gamma   90.00
#
_symmetry.space_group_name_H-M   'P 1'
#
loop_
_entity.id
_entity.type
_entity.pdbx_description
1 polymer ?
#
loop_
_entity_poly.entity_id
_entity_poly.type
_entity_poly.pdbx_seq_one_letter_code
_entity_poly.pdbx_strand_id
1 'polypeptide(L)'
;APRGRPVLERALRRERERCAGLLATARGVPAGPERDAAWHRARRAAKRARYAAETAEPVLGSAARDEAARFRRLQDLLGDRQDGVLAREALLELAEEAEAAGESAFTHGVLHGRETARAREAERAAGAVEEALDPPPARGPVR
;
A
#
# COMPACT_ATOMS: atom_id res chain seq x y z
N ALA A 1 -15.88 14.33 27.04
CA ALA A 1 -14.86 13.90 26.05
C ALA A 1 -13.93 15.08 25.76
N PRO A 2 -12.62 14.86 25.58
CA PRO A 2 -11.71 15.96 25.18
C PRO A 2 -12.23 16.59 23.88
N ARG A 3 -12.25 17.93 23.81
CA ARG A 3 -12.86 18.72 22.72
C ARG A 3 -12.32 18.38 21.31
N GLY A 4 -11.22 17.64 21.19
CA GLY A 4 -10.60 17.23 19.93
C GLY A 4 -11.07 15.90 19.32
N ARG A 5 -11.81 15.05 20.05
CA ARG A 5 -12.16 13.69 19.56
C ARG A 5 -12.90 13.68 18.20
N PRO A 6 -13.98 14.46 18.00
CA PRO A 6 -14.69 14.48 16.71
C PRO A 6 -13.87 15.08 15.56
N VAL A 7 -12.84 15.89 15.86
CA VAL A 7 -11.93 16.43 14.86
C VAL A 7 -10.98 15.33 14.39
N LEU A 8 -10.39 14.59 15.32
CA LEU A 8 -9.48 13.47 15.01
C LEU A 8 -10.21 12.35 14.26
N GLU A 9 -11.40 11.95 14.69
CA GLU A 9 -12.19 10.92 13.99
C GLU A 9 -12.52 11.33 12.54
N ARG A 10 -12.82 12.60 12.31
CA ARG A 10 -13.01 13.14 10.95
C ARG A 10 -11.72 13.17 10.14
N ALA A 11 -10.58 13.50 10.78
CA ALA A 11 -9.28 13.50 10.11
C ALA A 11 -8.87 12.08 9.69
N LEU A 12 -8.99 11.08 10.57
CA LEU A 12 -8.68 9.69 10.24
C LEU A 12 -9.55 9.16 9.11
N ARG A 13 -10.86 9.44 9.15
CA ARG A 13 -11.75 9.04 8.06
C ARG A 13 -11.34 9.65 6.71
N ARG A 14 -11.01 10.95 6.67
CA ARG A 14 -10.54 11.61 5.44
C ARG A 14 -9.25 10.98 4.92
N GLU A 15 -8.34 10.60 5.80
CA GLU A 15 -7.10 9.95 5.39
C GLU A 15 -7.31 8.52 4.87
N ARG A 16 -8.26 7.76 5.46
CA ARG A 16 -8.72 6.47 4.91
C ARG A 16 -9.32 6.62 3.52
N GLU A 17 -10.32 7.50 3.36
CA GLU A 17 -11.01 7.75 2.08
C GLU A 17 -10.00 8.16 0.99
N ARG A 18 -9.06 9.06 1.32
CA ARG A 18 -8.01 9.48 0.40
C ARG A 18 -7.08 8.32 0.01
N CYS A 19 -6.68 7.48 0.97
CA CYS A 19 -5.83 6.33 0.70
C CYS A 19 -6.54 5.34 -0.23
N ALA A 20 -7.80 4.99 0.09
CA ALA A 20 -8.63 4.11 -0.72
C ALA A 20 -8.83 4.64 -2.15
N GLY A 21 -9.12 5.93 -2.31
CA GLY A 21 -9.27 6.55 -3.63
C GLY A 21 -7.99 6.49 -4.49
N LEU A 22 -6.81 6.66 -3.88
CA LEU A 22 -5.53 6.53 -4.58
C LEU A 22 -5.20 5.08 -4.95
N LEU A 23 -5.58 4.11 -4.12
CA LEU A 23 -5.43 2.68 -4.41
C LEU A 23 -6.35 2.26 -5.56
N ALA A 24 -7.62 2.69 -5.54
CA ALA A 24 -8.55 2.50 -6.64
C ALA A 24 -8.03 3.12 -7.95
N THR A 25 -7.49 4.34 -7.88
CA THR A 25 -6.84 4.98 -9.04
C THR A 25 -5.68 4.14 -9.56
N ALA A 26 -4.76 3.72 -8.69
CA ALA A 26 -3.59 2.93 -9.09
C ALA A 26 -3.94 1.58 -9.72
N ARG A 27 -5.05 0.94 -9.30
CA ARG A 27 -5.57 -0.27 -9.96
C ARG A 27 -6.13 -0.02 -11.36
N GLY A 28 -6.68 1.17 -11.60
CA GLY A 28 -7.30 1.54 -12.88
C GLY A 28 -6.32 2.07 -13.95
N VAL A 29 -5.07 2.38 -13.58
CA VAL A 29 -4.06 2.82 -14.56
C VAL A 29 -3.48 1.59 -15.29
N PRO A 30 -3.35 1.63 -16.63
CA PRO A 30 -2.68 0.58 -17.41
C PRO A 30 -1.24 0.32 -16.93
N ALA A 31 -0.73 -0.89 -17.15
CA ALA A 31 0.66 -1.21 -16.77
C ALA A 31 1.67 -0.25 -17.44
N GLY A 32 2.59 0.29 -16.65
CA GLY A 32 3.59 1.27 -17.09
C GLY A 32 4.01 2.22 -15.98
N PRO A 33 4.95 3.15 -16.27
CA PRO A 33 5.49 4.09 -15.30
C PRO A 33 4.43 4.93 -14.57
N GLU A 34 3.34 5.30 -15.25
CA GLU A 34 2.24 6.06 -14.66
C GLU A 34 1.52 5.29 -13.57
N ARG A 35 1.35 3.97 -13.75
CA ARG A 35 0.74 3.08 -12.76
C ARG A 35 1.65 2.93 -11.55
N ASP A 36 2.95 2.79 -11.76
CA ASP A 36 3.91 2.70 -10.66
C ASP A 36 4.00 4.01 -9.88
N ALA A 37 3.94 5.16 -10.56
CA ALA A 37 3.79 6.45 -9.91
C ALA A 37 2.48 6.56 -9.12
N ALA A 38 1.36 6.02 -9.64
CA ALA A 38 0.09 5.99 -8.93
C ALA A 38 0.14 5.12 -7.65
N TRP A 39 0.75 3.93 -7.73
CA TRP A 39 0.99 3.09 -6.56
C TRP A 39 1.89 3.76 -5.52
N HIS A 40 2.94 4.47 -5.96
CA HIS A 40 3.80 5.23 -5.05
C HIS A 40 3.04 6.35 -4.32
N ARG A 41 2.12 7.05 -5.02
CA ARG A 41 1.23 8.04 -4.39
C ARG A 41 0.32 7.38 -3.36
N ALA A 42 -0.23 6.22 -3.65
CA ALA A 42 -1.04 5.45 -2.70
C ALA A 42 -0.24 5.05 -1.45
N ARG A 43 1.01 4.58 -1.62
CA ARG A 43 1.91 4.25 -0.51
C ARG A 43 2.19 5.46 0.39
N ARG A 44 2.45 6.63 -0.20
CA ARG A 44 2.61 7.87 0.57
C ARG A 44 1.35 8.22 1.37
N ALA A 45 0.17 7.96 0.80
CA ALA A 45 -1.10 8.16 1.51
C ALA A 45 -1.30 7.19 2.67
N ALA A 46 -0.98 5.90 2.51
CA ALA A 46 -1.01 4.93 3.59
C ALA A 46 -0.10 5.33 4.76
N LYS A 47 1.14 5.76 4.45
CA LYS A 47 2.09 6.28 5.45
C LYS A 47 1.53 7.51 6.20
N ARG A 48 0.91 8.44 5.49
CA ARG A 48 0.30 9.64 6.10
C ARG A 48 -0.88 9.26 7.00
N ALA A 49 -1.72 8.33 6.58
CA ALA A 49 -2.85 7.85 7.36
C ALA A 49 -2.38 7.11 8.64
N ARG A 50 -1.32 6.30 8.54
CA ARG A 50 -0.65 5.70 9.69
C ARG A 50 -0.23 6.75 10.71
N TYR A 51 0.50 7.78 10.28
CA TYR A 51 0.97 8.83 11.18
C TYR A 51 -0.16 9.65 11.79
N ALA A 52 -1.25 9.89 11.05
CA ALA A 52 -2.44 10.51 11.60
C ALA A 52 -3.05 9.65 12.72
N ALA A 53 -3.13 8.33 12.52
CA ALA A 53 -3.65 7.38 13.50
C ALA A 53 -2.75 7.28 14.75
N GLU A 54 -1.42 7.18 14.57
CA GLU A 54 -0.45 7.21 15.67
C GLU A 54 -0.57 8.50 16.49
N THR A 55 -0.72 9.65 15.82
CA THR A 55 -0.90 10.95 16.49
C THR A 55 -2.21 11.03 17.26
N ALA A 56 -3.26 10.36 16.78
CA ALA A 56 -4.58 10.37 17.41
C ALA A 56 -4.72 9.36 18.56
N GLU A 57 -3.79 8.41 18.69
CA GLU A 57 -3.82 7.35 19.71
C GLU A 57 -4.02 7.86 21.16
N PRO A 58 -3.33 8.91 21.63
CA PRO A 58 -3.51 9.40 23.01
C PRO A 58 -4.94 9.89 23.32
N VAL A 59 -5.73 10.23 22.30
CA VAL A 59 -7.10 10.76 22.44
C VAL A 59 -8.16 9.72 22.08
N LEU A 60 -7.89 8.89 21.08
CA LEU A 60 -8.82 7.91 20.52
C LEU A 60 -8.62 6.49 21.05
N GLY A 61 -7.48 6.22 21.70
CA GLY A 61 -7.17 4.94 22.32
C GLY A 61 -6.91 3.82 21.31
N SER A 62 -7.27 2.59 21.69
CA SER A 62 -6.99 1.37 20.93
C SER A 62 -7.51 1.41 19.49
N ALA A 63 -8.65 2.05 19.23
CA ALA A 63 -9.20 2.17 17.88
C ALA A 63 -8.21 2.82 16.90
N ALA A 64 -7.50 3.87 17.32
CA ALA A 64 -6.50 4.53 16.50
C ALA A 64 -5.19 3.72 16.42
N ARG A 65 -4.82 3.01 17.49
CA ARG A 65 -3.68 2.06 17.46
C ARG A 65 -3.89 0.94 16.43
N ASP A 66 -5.08 0.33 16.43
CA ASP A 66 -5.42 -0.76 15.50
C ASP A 66 -5.44 -0.25 14.05
N GLU A 67 -5.93 0.97 13.84
CA GLU A 67 -5.90 1.63 12.54
C GLU A 67 -4.48 1.93 12.07
N ALA A 68 -3.60 2.43 12.95
CA ALA A 68 -2.18 2.60 12.65
C ALA A 68 -1.51 1.28 12.27
N ALA A 69 -1.82 0.19 12.98
CA ALA A 69 -1.29 -1.13 12.68
C ALA A 69 -1.75 -1.65 11.30
N ARG A 70 -3.03 -1.45 10.94
CA ARG A 70 -3.54 -1.77 9.60
C ARG A 70 -2.85 -0.95 8.51
N PHE A 71 -2.69 0.36 8.71
CA PHE A 71 -1.97 1.20 7.74
C PHE A 71 -0.48 0.88 7.64
N ARG A 72 0.15 0.43 8.72
CA ARG A 72 1.52 -0.10 8.67
C ARG A 72 1.58 -1.32 7.76
N ARG A 73 0.70 -2.30 7.96
CA ARG A 73 0.63 -3.49 7.09
C ARG A 73 0.41 -3.12 5.63
N LEU A 74 -0.51 -2.18 5.36
CA LEU A 74 -0.75 -1.68 4.01
C LEU A 74 0.50 -1.02 3.43
N GLN A 75 1.17 -0.16 4.19
CA GLN A 75 2.40 0.50 3.77
C GLN A 75 3.50 -0.51 3.42
N ASP A 76 3.67 -1.56 4.22
CA ASP A 76 4.69 -2.58 4.03
C ASP A 76 4.45 -3.36 2.73
N LEU A 77 3.21 -3.83 2.51
CA LEU A 77 2.81 -4.50 1.27
C LEU A 77 3.01 -3.63 0.02
N LEU A 78 2.67 -2.34 0.11
CA LEU A 78 2.91 -1.40 -0.99
C LEU A 78 4.41 -1.12 -1.19
N GLY A 79 5.21 -1.27 -0.14
CA GLY A 79 6.68 -1.26 -0.19
C GLY A 79 7.21 -2.46 -0.97
N ASP A 80 6.80 -3.68 -0.59
CA ASP A 80 7.21 -4.91 -1.28
C ASP A 80 6.88 -4.87 -2.78
N ARG A 81 5.72 -4.31 -3.14
CA ARG A 81 5.36 -4.08 -4.54
C ARG A 81 6.39 -3.18 -5.24
N GLN A 82 6.73 -2.05 -4.63
CA GLN A 82 7.66 -1.05 -5.20
C GLN A 82 9.06 -1.63 -5.33
N ASP A 83 9.52 -2.35 -4.31
CA ASP A 83 10.83 -3.00 -4.31
C ASP A 83 10.91 -4.05 -5.43
N GLY A 84 9.83 -4.81 -5.64
CA GLY A 84 9.72 -5.72 -6.78
C GLY A 84 9.64 -5.04 -8.15
N VAL A 85 9.25 -3.77 -8.26
CA VAL A 85 9.35 -3.00 -9.52
C VAL A 85 10.81 -2.66 -9.80
N LEU A 86 11.50 -2.09 -8.81
CA LEU A 86 12.92 -1.71 -8.94
C LEU A 86 13.81 -2.93 -9.18
N ALA A 87 13.53 -4.04 -8.50
CA ALA A 87 14.26 -5.29 -8.70
C ALA A 87 14.12 -5.81 -10.14
N ARG A 88 12.94 -5.67 -10.76
CA ARG A 88 12.73 -6.09 -12.16
C ARG A 88 13.51 -5.22 -13.14
N GLU A 89 13.58 -3.91 -12.90
CA GLU A 89 14.38 -2.99 -13.72
C GLU A 89 15.86 -3.38 -13.66
N ALA A 90 16.40 -3.56 -12.44
CA ALA A 90 17.79 -4.01 -12.26
C ALA A 90 18.07 -5.39 -12.88
N LEU A 91 17.11 -6.32 -12.83
CA LEU A 91 17.25 -7.64 -13.44
C LEU A 91 17.30 -7.60 -14.96
N LEU A 92 16.67 -6.61 -15.60
CA LEU A 92 16.77 -6.42 -17.04
C LEU A 92 18.17 -5.89 -17.42
N GLU A 93 18.69 -4.93 -16.67
CA GLU A 93 20.06 -4.41 -16.85
C GLU A 93 21.10 -5.54 -16.70
N LEU A 94 20.98 -6.34 -15.65
CA LEU A 94 21.87 -7.49 -15.42
C LEU A 94 21.73 -8.59 -16.50
N ALA A 95 20.53 -8.78 -17.05
CA ALA A 95 20.32 -9.71 -18.15
C ALA A 95 21.04 -9.23 -19.43
N GLU A 96 20.98 -7.94 -19.72
CA GLU A 96 21.69 -7.34 -20.86
C GLU A 96 23.22 -7.45 -20.70
N GLU A 97 23.74 -7.20 -19.50
CA GLU A 97 25.16 -7.38 -19.18
C GLU A 97 25.62 -8.84 -19.35
N ALA A 98 24.83 -9.80 -18.87
CA ALA A 98 25.14 -11.22 -18.99
C ALA A 98 25.22 -11.66 -20.46
N GLU A 99 24.24 -11.29 -21.28
CA GLU A 99 24.25 -11.63 -22.72
C GLU A 99 25.44 -10.95 -23.44
N ALA A 100 25.78 -9.71 -23.09
CA ALA A 100 26.94 -9.02 -23.65
C ALA A 100 28.27 -9.71 -23.29
N ALA A 101 28.33 -10.39 -22.14
CA ALA A 101 29.46 -11.21 -21.72
C ALA A 101 29.44 -12.64 -22.30
N GLY A 102 28.40 -13.03 -23.06
CA GLY A 102 28.21 -14.40 -23.54
C GLY A 102 27.72 -15.38 -22.47
N GLU A 103 27.24 -14.87 -21.34
CA GLU A 103 26.61 -15.63 -20.26
C GLU A 103 25.09 -15.72 -20.48
N SER A 104 24.42 -16.64 -19.80
CA SER A 104 22.98 -16.85 -19.98
C SER A 104 22.14 -15.84 -19.17
N ALA A 105 21.20 -15.15 -19.82
CA ALA A 105 20.19 -14.33 -19.13
C ALA A 105 19.06 -15.13 -18.44
N PHE A 106 19.00 -16.46 -18.60
CA PHE A 106 17.85 -17.26 -18.15
C PHE A 106 17.54 -17.09 -16.66
N THR A 107 18.56 -17.10 -15.81
CA THR A 107 18.38 -16.93 -14.36
C THR A 107 17.77 -15.58 -13.99
N HIS A 108 18.21 -14.51 -14.66
CA HIS A 108 17.66 -13.16 -14.47
C HIS A 108 16.18 -13.10 -14.88
N GLY A 109 15.82 -13.74 -16.01
CA GLY A 109 14.43 -13.88 -16.45
C GLY A 109 13.55 -14.64 -15.44
N VAL A 110 14.06 -15.72 -14.84
CA VAL A 110 13.36 -16.46 -13.78
C VAL A 110 13.12 -15.57 -12.56
N LEU A 111 14.13 -14.81 -12.11
CA LEU A 111 14.00 -13.88 -11.00
C LEU A 111 12.97 -12.77 -11.31
N HIS A 112 13.00 -12.22 -12.53
CA HIS A 112 12.06 -11.19 -12.97
C HIS A 112 10.61 -11.69 -12.91
N GLY A 113 10.37 -12.94 -13.33
CA GLY A 113 9.07 -13.60 -13.19
C GLY A 113 8.61 -13.73 -11.74
N ARG A 114 9.51 -14.07 -10.82
CA ARG A 114 9.20 -14.19 -9.38
C ARG A 114 8.84 -12.83 -8.76
N GLU A 115 9.57 -11.77 -9.10
CA GLU A 115 9.25 -10.41 -8.62
C GLU A 115 7.91 -9.91 -9.17
N THR A 116 7.59 -10.25 -10.42
CA THR A 116 6.26 -9.98 -10.99
C THR A 116 5.16 -10.66 -10.20
N ALA A 117 5.36 -11.92 -9.81
CA ALA A 117 4.39 -12.67 -9.00
C ALA A 117 4.23 -12.08 -7.58
N ARG A 118 5.35 -11.75 -6.91
CA ARG A 118 5.36 -11.11 -5.58
C ARG A 118 4.63 -9.78 -5.58
N ALA A 119 4.90 -8.92 -6.57
CA ALA A 119 4.22 -7.63 -6.68
C ALA A 119 2.70 -7.78 -6.83
N ARG A 120 2.24 -8.78 -7.59
CA ARG A 120 0.80 -9.09 -7.73
C ARG A 120 0.19 -9.63 -6.43
N GLU A 121 0.94 -10.43 -5.68
CA GLU A 121 0.50 -10.94 -4.37
C GLU A 121 0.38 -9.82 -3.35
N ALA A 122 1.36 -8.93 -3.30
CA ALA A 122 1.33 -7.73 -2.46
C ALA A 122 0.12 -6.84 -2.77
N GLU A 123 -0.22 -6.63 -4.05
CA GLU A 123 -1.44 -5.91 -4.46
C GLU A 123 -2.73 -6.57 -3.96
N ARG A 124 -2.84 -7.91 -4.04
CA ARG A 124 -4.01 -8.65 -3.53
C ARG A 124 -4.11 -8.55 -2.01
N ALA A 125 -2.99 -8.76 -1.32
CA ALA A 125 -2.93 -8.67 0.13
C ALA A 125 -3.24 -7.25 0.63
N ALA A 126 -2.84 -6.22 -0.12
CA ALA A 126 -3.18 -4.82 0.17
C ALA A 126 -4.70 -4.60 0.09
N GLY A 127 -5.36 -5.17 -0.92
CA GLY A 127 -6.83 -5.13 -1.04
C GLY A 127 -7.55 -5.70 0.18
N ALA A 128 -7.08 -6.81 0.74
CA ALA A 128 -7.65 -7.39 1.96
C ALA A 128 -7.47 -6.49 3.20
N VAL A 129 -6.36 -5.73 3.28
CA VAL A 129 -6.18 -4.74 4.37
C VAL A 129 -7.09 -3.54 4.19
N GLU A 130 -7.25 -3.07 2.96
CA GLU A 130 -8.14 -1.96 2.64
C GLU A 130 -9.59 -2.27 3.03
N GLU A 131 -10.08 -3.46 2.70
CA GLU A 131 -11.42 -3.90 3.09
C GLU A 131 -11.58 -3.91 4.61
N ALA A 132 -10.56 -4.36 5.35
CA ALA A 132 -10.56 -4.34 6.81
C ALA A 132 -10.39 -2.93 7.43
N LEU A 133 -9.98 -1.92 6.64
CA LEU A 133 -9.88 -0.52 7.06
C LEU A 133 -11.23 0.21 6.95
N ASP A 134 -12.17 -0.30 6.15
CA ASP A 134 -13.51 0.25 6.03
C ASP A 134 -14.35 -0.23 7.24
N PRO A 135 -14.86 0.66 8.11
CA PRO A 135 -15.68 0.21 9.22
C PRO A 135 -16.98 -0.42 8.68
N PRO A 136 -17.49 -1.52 9.26
CA PRO A 136 -18.82 -1.99 8.93
C PRO A 136 -19.83 -0.84 9.17
N PRO A 137 -20.91 -0.75 8.37
CA PRO A 137 -21.94 0.25 8.61
C PRO A 137 -22.36 0.18 10.07
N ALA A 138 -22.37 1.34 10.75
CA ALA A 138 -22.76 1.42 12.14
C ALA A 138 -24.10 0.71 12.30
N ARG A 139 -24.14 -0.41 13.03
CA ARG A 139 -25.41 -1.02 13.42
C ARG A 139 -26.13 0.03 14.25
N GLY A 140 -27.17 0.63 13.67
CA GLY A 140 -28.08 1.52 14.38
C GLY A 140 -28.66 0.80 15.60
N PRO A 141 -29.19 1.54 16.59
CA PRO A 141 -29.73 0.92 17.79
C PRO A 141 -30.80 -0.10 17.38
N VAL A 142 -30.59 -1.35 17.78
CA VAL A 142 -31.64 -2.38 17.75
C VAL A 142 -32.76 -1.84 18.63
N ARG A 143 -33.91 -1.55 18.01
CA ARG A 143 -35.13 -1.14 18.70
C ARG A 143 -35.73 -2.31 19.47
#